data_AF-A0A7W2EWA2-F1
#
_entry.id   AF-A0A7W2EWA2-F1
#
_cell.length_a   1.000
_cell.length_b   1.000
_cell.length_c   1.000
_cell.angle_alpha   90.00
_cell.angle_beta   90.00
_cell.angle_gamma   90.00
#
_symmetry.space_group_name_H-M   'P 1'
#
loop_
_entity.id
_entity.type
_entity.pdbx_description
1 polymer ?
#
loop_
_entity_poly.entity_id
_entity_poly.type
_entity_poly.pdbx_seq_one_letter_code
_entity_poly.pdbx_strand_id
1 'polypeptide(L)'
;MDVVNHTPFPAAAFNAVDQHDQQFQVFVLRQTLSFGSGQLEYAEKQQPLCAADSPFEDGTSAGIRQESDYCPFKPKCDVILHAVARAPNGVEVRDFPVRLAVGRGSGKNLKILIDKTLRVMGERSFKKRIWPLRLLQWVIKWGTLTLVRPNPWKLTRAKKFKSLPLRDEHAYGGQCRINQGERDARWVPKAHRLTAEQLASHPDAGKSGVTMPVAHAMCAANSIGVGFAPHWYLKAALKSMMPAPRIERAGAPITARQFWRLQKPSKKNVKIEPVGLGVRSKLHPERRALLGTASNAFAHTMASLPGDFDFGMWNAASPDQQVDGLTGGDVIELVNLCPTDVPGLHLDKMGYTYLRIHLPEHECFVLLRPDEGPATTRPLVIDTVLIEPEDYAVTLVWRTTMPKEEVAHVVACEFRMRTFSDRDIARIDPEAYREQQAQEVLSAEAGASS
;
A
#
# COMPACT_ATOMS: atom_id res chain seq x y z
N MET A 1 26.24 2.75 -23.09
CA MET A 1 26.02 3.57 -21.89
C MET A 1 26.44 2.75 -20.68
N ASP A 2 27.61 3.09 -20.14
CA ASP A 2 28.10 2.50 -18.90
C ASP A 2 27.35 3.09 -17.70
N VAL A 3 27.03 2.27 -16.70
CA VAL A 3 26.31 2.70 -15.50
C VAL A 3 27.21 2.49 -14.30
N VAL A 4 27.60 3.59 -13.66
CA VAL A 4 28.47 3.60 -12.48
C VAL A 4 27.68 4.14 -11.30
N ASN A 5 27.83 3.51 -10.14
CA ASN A 5 27.16 3.94 -8.92
C ASN A 5 28.19 4.45 -7.91
N HIS A 6 28.20 5.77 -7.67
CA HIS A 6 29.04 6.41 -6.65
C HIS A 6 28.31 6.64 -5.33
N THR A 7 27.06 6.17 -5.20
CA THR A 7 26.31 6.23 -3.94
C THR A 7 26.52 4.95 -3.13
N PRO A 8 26.33 4.99 -1.80
CA PRO A 8 26.32 3.76 -0.99
C PRO A 8 25.03 2.96 -1.15
N PHE A 9 24.11 3.36 -2.03
CA PHE A 9 22.76 2.80 -2.15
C PHE A 9 22.64 1.90 -3.38
N PRO A 10 21.95 0.74 -3.29
CA PRO A 10 21.66 -0.09 -4.46
C PRO A 10 20.92 0.70 -5.55
N ALA A 11 21.44 0.65 -6.77
CA ALA A 11 20.90 1.37 -7.92
C ALA A 11 20.95 0.51 -9.18
N ALA A 12 20.05 0.79 -10.12
CA ALA A 12 19.98 0.12 -11.40
C ALA A 12 19.45 1.06 -12.49
N ALA A 13 19.81 0.77 -13.74
CA ALA A 13 19.20 1.38 -14.91
C ALA A 13 18.68 0.28 -15.85
N PHE A 14 17.46 0.44 -16.37
CA PHE A 14 16.84 -0.52 -17.29
C PHE A 14 15.92 0.18 -18.30
N ASN A 15 15.66 -0.49 -19.43
CA ASN A 15 14.78 0.02 -20.47
C ASN A 15 13.32 -0.36 -20.19
N ALA A 16 12.41 0.55 -20.55
CA ALA A 16 10.98 0.29 -20.57
C ALA A 16 10.35 0.83 -21.86
N VAL A 17 9.11 0.39 -22.11
CA VAL A 17 8.30 0.76 -23.28
C VAL A 17 6.93 1.18 -22.77
N ASP A 18 6.38 2.26 -23.32
CA ASP A 18 5.03 2.73 -23.00
C ASP A 18 3.96 2.12 -23.93
N GLN A 19 2.71 2.58 -23.77
CA GLN A 19 1.57 2.15 -24.60
C GLN A 19 1.56 2.68 -26.03
N HIS A 20 2.56 3.49 -26.41
CA HIS A 20 2.76 4.03 -27.75
C HIS A 20 4.06 3.51 -28.37
N ASP A 21 4.62 2.42 -27.83
CA ASP A 21 5.90 1.82 -28.23
C ASP A 21 7.11 2.77 -28.08
N GLN A 22 6.97 3.87 -27.31
CA GLN A 22 8.07 4.76 -27.01
C GLN A 22 8.98 4.13 -25.97
N GLN A 23 10.26 4.03 -26.31
CA GLN A 23 11.28 3.50 -25.42
C GLN A 23 11.83 4.61 -24.52
N PHE A 24 12.03 4.28 -23.25
CA PHE A 24 12.67 5.18 -22.30
C PHE A 24 13.56 4.41 -21.32
N GLN A 25 14.59 5.10 -20.86
CA GLN A 25 15.52 4.63 -19.86
C GLN A 25 15.00 4.99 -18.47
N VAL A 26 14.98 4.02 -17.57
CA VAL A 26 14.63 4.19 -16.16
C VAL A 26 15.91 4.12 -15.34
N PHE A 27 16.04 5.03 -14.37
CA PHE A 27 17.08 5.01 -13.34
C PHE A 27 16.39 4.90 -11.99
N VAL A 28 16.76 3.90 -11.20
CA VAL A 28 16.18 3.64 -9.88
C VAL A 28 17.28 3.46 -8.84
N LEU A 29 17.05 4.00 -7.65
CA LEU A 29 17.94 3.87 -6.50
C LEU A 29 17.10 3.61 -5.24
N ARG A 30 17.50 2.66 -4.42
CA ARG A 30 16.83 2.30 -3.17
C ARG A 30 17.71 2.65 -1.98
N GLN A 31 17.17 3.50 -1.11
CA GLN A 31 17.83 3.94 0.11
C GLN A 31 17.09 3.40 1.33
N THR A 32 17.82 2.75 2.23
CA THR A 32 17.31 2.26 3.52
C THR A 32 17.84 3.15 4.64
N LEU A 33 16.91 3.71 5.41
CA LEU A 33 17.16 4.57 6.56
C LEU A 33 16.70 3.86 7.82
N SER A 34 17.37 4.13 8.94
CA SER A 34 16.94 3.68 10.26
C SER A 34 16.68 4.89 11.16
N PHE A 35 15.71 4.76 12.05
CA PHE A 35 15.48 5.72 13.13
C PHE A 35 15.68 5.09 14.52
N GLY A 36 16.42 3.98 14.59
CA GLY A 36 16.69 3.27 15.84
C GLY A 36 17.55 4.06 16.85
N SER A 37 18.28 5.09 16.39
CA SER A 37 19.03 6.03 17.23
C SER A 37 18.20 7.21 17.74
N GLY A 38 16.98 7.39 17.21
CA GLY A 38 16.10 8.54 17.49
C GLY A 38 16.20 9.70 16.51
N GLN A 39 17.15 9.63 15.57
CA GLN A 39 17.21 10.48 14.39
C GLN A 39 17.18 9.57 13.15
N LEU A 40 16.75 10.10 12.01
CA LEU A 40 16.74 9.33 10.77
C LEU A 40 18.15 9.34 10.15
N GLU A 41 18.77 8.17 10.08
CA GLU A 41 20.15 7.97 9.64
C GLU A 41 20.20 6.88 8.54
N TYR A 42 21.30 6.80 7.79
CA TYR A 42 21.50 5.69 6.86
C TYR A 42 21.62 4.38 7.62
N ALA A 43 20.86 3.36 7.19
CA ALA A 43 20.98 2.04 7.79
C ALA A 43 22.37 1.46 7.50
N GLU A 44 22.97 0.80 8.51
CA GLU A 44 24.26 0.11 8.39
C GLU A 44 24.29 -0.85 7.20
N LYS A 45 23.16 -1.54 6.96
CA LYS A 45 22.96 -2.42 5.81
C LYS A 45 21.86 -1.88 4.91
N GLN A 46 22.22 -1.55 3.68
CA GLN A 46 21.26 -1.19 2.64
C GLN A 46 20.54 -2.42 2.08
N GLN A 47 19.23 -2.32 1.90
CA GLN A 47 18.45 -3.38 1.27
C GLN A 47 18.60 -3.32 -0.26
N PRO A 48 18.71 -4.47 -0.96
CA PRO A 48 18.73 -4.48 -2.42
C PRO A 48 17.39 -4.00 -2.99
N LEU A 49 17.40 -3.59 -4.26
CA LEU A 49 16.18 -3.32 -5.02
C LEU A 49 15.22 -4.51 -4.93
N CYS A 50 13.93 -4.22 -4.70
CA CYS A 50 12.89 -5.22 -4.65
C CYS A 50 12.62 -5.74 -6.06
N ALA A 51 13.15 -6.94 -6.38
CA ALA A 51 13.06 -7.49 -7.74
C ALA A 51 11.63 -7.89 -8.14
N ALA A 52 10.83 -8.38 -7.19
CA ALA A 52 9.48 -8.87 -7.42
C ALA A 52 8.56 -8.54 -6.24
N ASP A 53 7.25 -8.52 -6.49
CA ASP A 53 6.25 -8.31 -5.44
C ASP A 53 6.47 -9.32 -4.29
N SER A 54 6.61 -8.80 -3.08
CA SER A 54 6.92 -9.57 -1.88
C SER A 54 5.68 -9.65 -0.99
N PRO A 55 5.14 -10.85 -0.70
CA PRO A 55 4.07 -11.02 0.28
C PRO A 55 4.62 -10.90 1.71
N PHE A 56 3.73 -10.78 2.70
CA PHE A 56 4.13 -11.04 4.09
C PHE A 56 4.50 -12.51 4.31
N GLU A 57 5.30 -12.78 5.35
CA GLU A 57 5.88 -14.11 5.65
C GLU A 57 4.84 -15.25 5.77
N ASP A 58 3.57 -14.93 6.06
CA ASP A 58 2.48 -15.89 6.18
C ASP A 58 2.02 -16.51 4.82
N GLY A 59 2.77 -16.30 3.73
CA GLY A 59 2.57 -16.90 2.41
C GLY A 59 1.68 -16.08 1.46
N THR A 60 1.35 -16.64 0.29
CA THR A 60 0.61 -15.94 -0.79
C THR A 60 -0.85 -15.63 -0.48
N SER A 61 -1.38 -16.18 0.61
CA SER A 61 -2.68 -15.79 1.20
C SER A 61 -2.61 -14.52 2.04
N ALA A 62 -1.41 -14.08 2.39
CA ALA A 62 -1.15 -12.82 3.06
C ALA A 62 -1.21 -11.66 2.07
N GLY A 63 -1.51 -10.45 2.57
CA GLY A 63 -1.38 -9.23 1.77
C GLY A 63 0.01 -9.07 1.13
N ILE A 64 0.12 -8.14 0.18
CA ILE A 64 1.41 -7.74 -0.38
C ILE A 64 2.09 -6.80 0.60
N ARG A 65 3.35 -7.07 0.95
CA ARG A 65 4.20 -6.18 1.74
C ARG A 65 4.67 -5.03 0.83
N GLN A 66 5.44 -5.34 -0.20
CA GLN A 66 5.92 -4.33 -1.16
C GLN A 66 5.85 -4.86 -2.59
N GLU A 67 5.69 -3.95 -3.56
CA GLU A 67 5.76 -4.25 -4.99
C GLU A 67 7.18 -4.05 -5.53
N SER A 68 7.47 -4.61 -6.70
CA SER A 68 8.78 -4.49 -7.35
C SER A 68 9.20 -3.02 -7.58
N ASP A 69 10.49 -2.75 -7.35
CA ASP A 69 11.14 -1.47 -7.68
C ASP A 69 11.45 -1.34 -9.19
N TYR A 70 11.27 -2.41 -9.96
CA TYR A 70 11.47 -2.44 -11.42
C TYR A 70 10.19 -2.09 -12.20
N CYS A 71 9.35 -1.21 -11.64
CA CYS A 71 8.25 -0.63 -12.41
C CYS A 71 8.75 0.51 -13.32
N PRO A 72 8.21 0.67 -14.54
CA PRO A 72 8.68 1.67 -15.50
C PRO A 72 8.57 3.11 -15.00
N PHE A 73 7.41 3.49 -14.47
CA PHE A 73 7.12 4.85 -14.07
C PHE A 73 5.94 4.88 -13.10
N LYS A 74 6.03 5.76 -12.08
CA LYS A 74 4.93 6.08 -11.17
C LYS A 74 4.59 7.57 -11.28
N PRO A 75 3.35 7.95 -11.66
CA PRO A 75 2.94 9.35 -11.75
C PRO A 75 2.81 10.05 -10.38
N LYS A 76 2.77 9.31 -9.28
CA LYS A 76 2.73 9.83 -7.91
C LYS A 76 3.74 9.12 -7.01
N CYS A 77 4.07 9.73 -5.88
CA CYS A 77 4.77 9.09 -4.79
C CYS A 77 3.80 8.34 -3.88
N ASP A 78 4.03 7.04 -3.69
CA ASP A 78 3.30 6.20 -2.75
C ASP A 78 3.86 6.35 -1.33
N VAL A 79 3.01 6.59 -0.33
CA VAL A 79 3.40 6.50 1.09
C VAL A 79 2.73 5.29 1.73
N ILE A 80 3.53 4.24 1.91
CA ILE A 80 3.14 2.92 2.40
C ILE A 80 3.64 2.77 3.84
N LEU A 81 2.78 2.28 4.72
CA LEU A 81 3.12 2.04 6.13
C LEU A 81 2.73 0.62 6.54
N HIS A 82 3.70 -0.13 7.06
CA HIS A 82 3.50 -1.40 7.75
C HIS A 82 3.75 -1.23 9.23
N ALA A 83 2.68 -1.07 9.98
CA ALA A 83 2.75 -0.78 11.40
C ALA A 83 1.78 -1.65 12.21
N VAL A 84 2.09 -1.80 13.49
CA VAL A 84 1.15 -2.32 14.48
C VAL A 84 0.51 -1.12 15.19
N ALA A 85 -0.81 -1.01 15.11
CA ALA A 85 -1.57 -0.05 15.88
C ALA A 85 -1.47 -0.39 17.36
N ARG A 86 -1.18 0.58 18.23
CA ARG A 86 -0.99 0.38 19.68
C ARG A 86 -1.93 1.25 20.50
N ALA A 87 -2.53 0.63 21.51
CA ALA A 87 -3.48 1.28 22.37
C ALA A 87 -2.83 2.39 23.21
N PRO A 88 -3.54 3.49 23.49
CA PRO A 88 -3.05 4.58 24.31
C PRO A 88 -2.60 4.10 25.69
N ASN A 89 -1.49 4.65 26.21
CA ASN A 89 -0.88 4.25 27.49
C ASN A 89 -0.57 2.75 27.65
N GLY A 90 -0.57 1.96 26.56
CA GLY A 90 -0.45 0.50 26.64
C GLY A 90 -1.63 -0.20 27.34
N VAL A 91 -2.75 0.50 27.54
CA VAL A 91 -3.93 0.00 28.24
C VAL A 91 -4.91 -0.60 27.24
N GLU A 92 -5.51 -1.74 27.60
CA GLU A 92 -6.53 -2.37 26.79
C GLU A 92 -7.78 -1.51 26.64
N VAL A 93 -8.05 -1.09 25.40
CA VAL A 93 -9.24 -0.31 25.01
C VAL A 93 -10.02 -1.04 23.92
N ARG A 94 -11.24 -0.60 23.64
CA ARG A 94 -12.11 -1.23 22.62
C ARG A 94 -11.85 -0.72 21.22
N ASP A 95 -11.36 0.51 21.14
CA ASP A 95 -10.98 1.17 19.90
C ASP A 95 -10.12 2.40 20.19
N PHE A 96 -9.36 2.84 19.20
CA PHE A 96 -8.56 4.06 19.23
C PHE A 96 -8.21 4.52 17.80
N PRO A 97 -7.87 5.80 17.60
CA PRO A 97 -7.41 6.30 16.31
C PRO A 97 -5.93 5.99 16.09
N VAL A 98 -5.56 5.83 14.82
CA VAL A 98 -4.17 5.88 14.32
C VAL A 98 -4.12 6.86 13.17
N ARG A 99 -2.99 7.55 12.99
CA ARG A 99 -2.84 8.59 11.97
C ARG A 99 -1.48 8.54 11.32
N LEU A 100 -1.47 8.56 9.99
CA LEU A 100 -0.31 8.85 9.16
C LEU A 100 -0.52 10.26 8.59
N ALA A 101 0.44 11.15 8.82
CA ALA A 101 0.48 12.43 8.13
C ALA A 101 1.84 12.65 7.47
N VAL A 102 1.81 13.31 6.30
CA VAL A 102 3.01 13.73 5.58
C VAL A 102 2.87 15.21 5.29
N GLY A 103 3.92 15.98 5.57
CA GLY A 103 3.92 17.42 5.34
C GLY A 103 5.23 17.91 4.75
N ARG A 104 5.18 19.09 4.13
CA ARG A 104 6.33 19.76 3.54
C ARG A 104 6.56 21.11 4.22
N GLY A 105 7.82 21.41 4.51
CA GLY A 105 8.21 22.63 5.23
C GLY A 105 8.19 22.45 6.75
N SER A 106 8.31 23.54 7.48
CA SER A 106 8.48 23.54 8.94
C SER A 106 7.70 24.66 9.62
N GLY A 107 7.45 24.48 10.93
CA GLY A 107 6.78 25.48 11.77
C GLY A 107 5.42 25.91 11.21
N LYS A 108 5.22 27.23 11.09
CA LYS A 108 3.97 27.82 10.58
C LYS A 108 3.75 27.60 9.08
N ASN A 109 4.78 27.20 8.33
CA ASN A 109 4.73 27.00 6.87
C ASN A 109 4.57 25.52 6.49
N LEU A 110 4.27 24.63 7.45
CA LEU A 110 4.03 23.22 7.18
C LEU A 110 2.77 23.04 6.33
N LYS A 111 2.95 22.62 5.08
CA LYS A 111 1.85 22.21 4.19
C LYS A 111 1.60 20.72 4.36
N ILE A 112 0.42 20.34 4.82
CA ILE A 112 0.01 18.94 4.91
C ILE A 112 -0.29 18.41 3.51
N LEU A 113 0.37 17.30 3.15
CA LEU A 113 0.22 16.59 1.88
C LEU A 113 -0.67 15.34 2.04
N ILE A 114 -0.49 14.61 3.14
CA ILE A 114 -1.33 13.46 3.53
C ILE A 114 -1.79 13.68 4.97
N ASP A 115 -3.07 13.42 5.23
CA ASP A 115 -3.63 13.28 6.58
C ASP A 115 -4.66 12.15 6.59
N LYS A 116 -4.20 10.95 6.93
CA LYS A 116 -5.02 9.75 6.94
C LYS A 116 -5.18 9.22 8.34
N THR A 117 -6.40 9.34 8.86
CA THR A 117 -6.79 8.78 10.17
C THR A 117 -7.69 7.56 10.00
N LEU A 118 -7.27 6.44 10.59
CA LEU A 118 -8.07 5.22 10.70
C LEU A 118 -8.52 5.03 12.15
N ARG A 119 -9.65 4.34 12.32
CA ARG A 119 -10.11 3.87 13.63
C ARG A 119 -9.93 2.38 13.71
N VAL A 120 -9.20 1.95 14.74
CA VAL A 120 -8.86 0.56 14.98
C VAL A 120 -9.77 0.02 16.07
N MET A 121 -10.41 -1.12 15.82
CA MET A 121 -11.40 -1.72 16.69
C MET A 121 -10.90 -3.07 17.22
N GLY A 122 -11.31 -3.42 18.43
CA GLY A 122 -11.16 -4.76 18.95
C GLY A 122 -12.08 -5.74 18.23
N GLU A 123 -11.85 -7.04 18.46
CA GLU A 123 -12.63 -8.10 17.83
C GLU A 123 -14.13 -7.93 18.08
N ARG A 124 -14.92 -8.02 17.01
CA ARG A 124 -16.38 -7.92 17.01
C ARG A 124 -16.96 -8.67 15.82
N SER A 125 -18.26 -8.96 15.91
CA SER A 125 -18.96 -9.79 14.93
C SER A 125 -20.36 -9.27 14.66
N PHE A 126 -20.82 -9.44 13.43
CA PHE A 126 -22.24 -9.38 13.10
C PHE A 126 -22.93 -10.64 13.63
N LYS A 127 -23.94 -10.50 14.47
CA LYS A 127 -24.72 -11.61 15.04
C LYS A 127 -26.20 -11.44 14.69
N LYS A 128 -26.86 -12.52 14.26
CA LYS A 128 -28.32 -12.53 14.10
C LYS A 128 -28.98 -12.28 15.45
N ARG A 129 -30.03 -11.45 15.47
CA ARG A 129 -30.89 -11.23 16.64
C ARG A 129 -31.64 -12.53 16.96
N ILE A 130 -31.88 -12.76 18.25
CA ILE A 130 -32.55 -13.97 18.77
C ILE A 130 -34.01 -14.06 18.32
N TRP A 131 -34.56 -15.28 18.34
CA TRP A 131 -35.85 -15.64 17.75
C TRP A 131 -37.07 -14.83 18.24
N PRO A 132 -37.24 -14.48 19.53
CA PRO A 132 -38.40 -13.70 19.98
C PRO A 132 -38.46 -12.30 19.33
N LEU A 133 -37.31 -11.63 19.21
CA LEU A 133 -37.18 -10.35 18.52
C LEU A 133 -37.45 -10.48 17.01
N ARG A 134 -37.18 -11.65 16.41
CA ARG A 134 -37.46 -11.90 14.99
C ARG A 134 -38.94 -12.15 14.71
N LEU A 135 -39.69 -12.71 15.66
CA LEU A 135 -41.16 -12.87 15.57
C LEU A 135 -41.84 -11.50 15.55
N LEU A 136 -41.47 -10.61 16.48
CA LEU A 136 -41.95 -9.23 16.51
C LEU A 136 -41.61 -8.47 15.21
N GLN A 137 -40.39 -8.66 14.70
CA GLN A 137 -39.97 -8.10 13.41
C GLN A 137 -40.79 -8.62 12.23
N TRP A 138 -41.21 -9.90 12.27
CA TRP A 138 -42.07 -10.49 11.26
C TRP A 138 -43.48 -9.89 11.31
N VAL A 139 -44.04 -9.73 12.51
CA VAL A 139 -45.33 -9.03 12.72
C VAL A 139 -45.27 -7.61 12.17
N ILE A 140 -44.21 -6.84 12.50
CA ILE A 140 -44.04 -5.47 11.98
C ILE A 140 -43.93 -5.45 10.46
N LYS A 141 -43.17 -6.37 9.86
CA LYS A 141 -43.01 -6.44 8.40
C LYS A 141 -44.36 -6.63 7.71
N TRP A 142 -45.22 -7.51 8.22
CA TRP A 142 -46.52 -7.79 7.61
C TRP A 142 -47.58 -6.76 7.99
N GLY A 143 -47.59 -6.28 9.22
CA GLY A 143 -48.47 -5.20 9.70
C GLY A 143 -48.20 -3.85 9.03
N THR A 144 -47.03 -3.67 8.41
CA THR A 144 -46.69 -2.49 7.59
C THR A 144 -46.73 -2.76 6.09
N LEU A 145 -47.36 -3.86 5.63
CA LEU A 145 -47.39 -4.24 4.21
C LEU A 145 -46.00 -4.21 3.54
N THR A 146 -44.98 -4.65 4.28
CA THR A 146 -43.56 -4.69 3.91
C THR A 146 -42.84 -3.34 3.76
N LEU A 147 -43.48 -2.22 4.13
CA LEU A 147 -42.87 -0.89 4.18
C LEU A 147 -41.70 -0.84 5.18
N VAL A 148 -41.82 -1.56 6.31
CA VAL A 148 -40.76 -1.64 7.32
C VAL A 148 -40.12 -3.02 7.30
N ARG A 149 -38.82 -3.08 6.97
CA ARG A 149 -38.01 -4.29 7.10
C ARG A 149 -36.98 -4.12 8.21
N PRO A 150 -37.24 -4.64 9.40
CA PRO A 150 -36.34 -4.46 10.52
C PRO A 150 -35.07 -5.31 10.35
N ASN A 151 -33.93 -4.74 10.73
CA ASN A 151 -32.62 -5.37 10.55
C ASN A 151 -32.50 -6.62 11.46
N PRO A 152 -32.26 -7.83 10.90
CA PRO A 152 -32.12 -9.04 11.69
C PRO A 152 -30.72 -9.19 12.31
N TRP A 153 -29.78 -8.30 12.01
CA TRP A 153 -28.42 -8.33 12.52
C TRP A 153 -28.18 -7.26 13.58
N LYS A 154 -27.24 -7.55 14.48
CA LYS A 154 -26.61 -6.57 15.39
C LYS A 154 -25.10 -6.71 15.30
N LEU A 155 -24.37 -5.64 15.55
CA LEU A 155 -22.92 -5.66 15.70
C LEU A 155 -22.63 -5.84 17.19
N THR A 156 -21.78 -6.79 17.55
CA THR A 156 -21.37 -6.97 18.95
C THR A 156 -20.50 -5.81 19.41
N ARG A 157 -20.44 -5.59 20.72
CA ARG A 157 -19.47 -4.68 21.31
C ARG A 157 -18.06 -5.24 21.07
N ALA A 158 -17.14 -4.39 20.61
CA ALA A 158 -15.73 -4.76 20.41
C ALA A 158 -15.09 -5.20 21.72
N LYS A 159 -14.34 -6.32 21.71
CA LYS A 159 -13.50 -6.73 22.83
C LYS A 159 -12.42 -5.68 23.09
N LYS A 160 -11.84 -5.66 24.30
CA LYS A 160 -10.66 -4.82 24.53
C LYS A 160 -9.43 -5.48 23.91
N PHE A 161 -8.46 -4.69 23.48
CA PHE A 161 -7.21 -5.14 22.89
C PHE A 161 -6.11 -4.09 23.11
N LYS A 162 -4.85 -4.50 23.03
CA LYS A 162 -3.69 -3.60 23.10
C LYS A 162 -3.10 -3.25 21.76
N SER A 163 -3.14 -4.17 20.80
CA SER A 163 -2.49 -3.97 19.51
C SER A 163 -3.15 -4.71 18.35
N LEU A 164 -2.98 -4.19 17.15
CA LEU A 164 -3.45 -4.80 15.91
C LEU A 164 -2.51 -4.45 14.74
N PRO A 165 -1.93 -5.44 14.04
CA PRO A 165 -1.25 -5.20 12.76
C PRO A 165 -2.19 -4.48 11.78
N LEU A 166 -1.75 -3.40 11.14
CA LEU A 166 -2.57 -2.67 10.17
C LEU A 166 -2.50 -3.31 8.79
N ARG A 167 -3.13 -4.47 8.68
CA ARG A 167 -3.16 -5.27 7.46
C ARG A 167 -4.58 -5.44 6.91
N ASP A 168 -4.67 -5.67 5.61
CA ASP A 168 -5.93 -5.76 4.88
C ASP A 168 -6.82 -6.93 5.32
N GLU A 169 -6.26 -7.97 5.97
CA GLU A 169 -7.06 -9.07 6.54
C GLU A 169 -8.01 -8.59 7.66
N HIS A 170 -7.72 -7.43 8.24
CA HIS A 170 -8.53 -6.80 9.28
C HIS A 170 -9.46 -5.70 8.75
N ALA A 171 -9.36 -5.33 7.48
CA ALA A 171 -10.24 -4.36 6.81
C ALA A 171 -11.49 -5.04 6.23
N TYR A 172 -12.46 -4.24 5.77
CA TYR A 172 -13.67 -4.80 5.14
C TYR A 172 -13.31 -5.56 3.86
N GLY A 173 -13.79 -6.79 3.74
CA GLY A 173 -13.52 -7.61 2.57
C GLY A 173 -13.74 -9.09 2.84
N GLY A 174 -13.01 -9.93 2.12
CA GLY A 174 -12.96 -11.37 2.30
C GLY A 174 -13.60 -12.15 1.18
N GLN A 175 -13.53 -13.47 1.32
CA GLN A 175 -14.10 -14.44 0.39
C GLN A 175 -15.04 -15.42 1.11
N CYS A 176 -16.02 -15.92 0.38
CA CYS A 176 -17.05 -16.84 0.81
C CYS A 176 -17.10 -18.02 -0.15
N ARG A 177 -16.67 -19.19 0.31
CA ARG A 177 -16.48 -20.40 -0.48
C ARG A 177 -17.19 -21.58 0.17
N ILE A 178 -17.77 -22.46 -0.64
CA ILE A 178 -18.29 -23.77 -0.23
C ILE A 178 -17.74 -24.80 -1.22
N ASN A 179 -17.01 -25.80 -0.72
CA ASN A 179 -16.32 -26.80 -1.56
C ASN A 179 -17.22 -27.97 -1.97
N GLN A 180 -16.79 -28.68 -3.01
CA GLN A 180 -17.34 -29.98 -3.35
C GLN A 180 -17.17 -30.95 -2.17
N GLY A 181 -18.16 -31.81 -1.93
CA GLY A 181 -18.15 -32.75 -0.81
C GLY A 181 -18.53 -32.15 0.55
N GLU A 182 -18.52 -30.82 0.72
CA GLU A 182 -19.02 -30.20 1.96
C GLU A 182 -20.54 -30.37 2.09
N ARG A 183 -21.01 -30.63 3.33
CA ARG A 183 -22.44 -30.78 3.66
C ARG A 183 -23.29 -29.61 3.16
N ASP A 184 -22.72 -28.41 3.15
CA ASP A 184 -23.42 -27.17 2.81
C ASP A 184 -23.62 -27.00 1.30
N ALA A 185 -22.88 -27.73 0.46
CA ALA A 185 -22.95 -27.66 -1.00
C ALA A 185 -24.36 -27.92 -1.54
N ARG A 186 -25.12 -28.82 -0.91
CA ARG A 186 -26.51 -29.13 -1.28
C ARG A 186 -27.48 -27.95 -1.12
N TRP A 187 -27.14 -26.99 -0.26
CA TRP A 187 -27.96 -25.81 0.01
C TRP A 187 -27.59 -24.60 -0.84
N VAL A 188 -26.53 -24.71 -1.65
CA VAL A 188 -26.12 -23.66 -2.60
C VAL A 188 -27.12 -23.59 -3.76
N PRO A 189 -27.81 -22.44 -3.97
CA PRO A 189 -28.73 -22.27 -5.09
C PRO A 189 -28.03 -22.44 -6.44
N LYS A 190 -28.69 -23.03 -7.44
CA LYS A 190 -28.13 -23.26 -8.78
C LYS A 190 -27.52 -22.00 -9.41
N ALA A 191 -28.18 -20.85 -9.26
CA ALA A 191 -27.72 -19.56 -9.79
C ALA A 191 -26.39 -19.02 -9.19
N HIS A 192 -25.90 -19.62 -8.10
CA HIS A 192 -24.62 -19.25 -7.48
C HIS A 192 -23.57 -20.35 -7.59
N ARG A 193 -23.89 -21.48 -8.22
CA ARG A 193 -22.92 -22.53 -8.49
C ARG A 193 -22.03 -22.10 -9.64
N LEU A 194 -20.74 -22.39 -9.54
CA LEU A 194 -19.78 -22.12 -10.61
C LEU A 194 -20.09 -22.99 -11.82
N THR A 195 -20.03 -22.41 -13.03
CA THR A 195 -20.12 -23.16 -14.28
C THR A 195 -18.84 -23.94 -14.56
N ALA A 196 -18.85 -24.82 -15.57
CA ALA A 196 -17.66 -25.57 -15.97
C ALA A 196 -16.53 -24.61 -16.42
N GLU A 197 -16.87 -23.55 -17.15
CA GLU A 197 -15.92 -22.54 -17.61
C GLU A 197 -15.32 -21.73 -16.44
N GLN A 198 -16.15 -21.38 -15.45
CA GLN A 198 -15.69 -20.71 -14.24
C GLN A 198 -14.80 -21.60 -13.37
N LEU A 199 -15.07 -22.92 -13.34
CA LEU A 199 -14.22 -23.88 -12.65
C LEU A 199 -12.88 -24.06 -13.36
N ALA A 200 -12.89 -24.12 -14.70
CA ALA A 200 -11.67 -24.24 -15.51
C ALA A 200 -10.76 -23.00 -15.37
N SER A 201 -11.35 -21.80 -15.21
CA SER A 201 -10.62 -20.54 -15.02
C SER A 201 -10.37 -20.17 -13.54
N HIS A 202 -10.78 -21.03 -12.60
CA HIS A 202 -10.61 -20.76 -11.18
C HIS A 202 -9.12 -20.81 -10.78
N PRO A 203 -8.63 -19.98 -9.84
CA PRO A 203 -7.22 -20.00 -9.40
C PRO A 203 -6.71 -21.33 -8.82
N ASP A 204 -7.60 -22.29 -8.56
CA ASP A 204 -7.24 -23.62 -8.04
C ASP A 204 -7.36 -24.73 -9.09
N ALA A 205 -7.77 -24.38 -10.31
CA ALA A 205 -7.84 -25.34 -11.41
C ALA A 205 -6.44 -25.96 -11.64
N GLY A 206 -6.39 -27.29 -11.67
CA GLY A 206 -5.14 -28.03 -11.88
C GLY A 206 -4.21 -28.12 -10.66
N LYS A 207 -4.52 -27.51 -9.51
CA LYS A 207 -3.72 -27.67 -8.29
C LYS A 207 -4.01 -29.02 -7.61
N SER A 208 -2.98 -29.83 -7.42
CA SER A 208 -3.09 -31.10 -6.72
C SER A 208 -3.46 -30.91 -5.24
N GLY A 209 -4.33 -31.76 -4.71
CA GLY A 209 -4.75 -31.74 -3.30
C GLY A 209 -5.73 -30.63 -2.91
N VAL A 210 -6.18 -29.78 -3.85
CA VAL A 210 -7.15 -28.71 -3.57
C VAL A 210 -8.56 -29.12 -4.02
N THR A 211 -9.52 -29.10 -3.09
CA THR A 211 -10.93 -29.36 -3.43
C THR A 211 -11.56 -28.15 -4.12
N MET A 212 -12.10 -28.36 -5.31
CA MET A 212 -12.74 -27.30 -6.09
C MET A 212 -14.01 -26.77 -5.42
N PRO A 213 -14.32 -25.46 -5.56
CA PRO A 213 -15.52 -24.89 -5.00
C PRO A 213 -16.77 -25.25 -5.80
N VAL A 214 -17.90 -25.47 -5.13
CA VAL A 214 -19.23 -25.46 -5.78
C VAL A 214 -19.69 -24.03 -6.01
N ALA A 215 -19.40 -23.14 -5.06
CA ALA A 215 -19.66 -21.71 -5.16
C ALA A 215 -18.54 -20.92 -4.47
N HIS A 216 -18.12 -19.84 -5.10
CA HIS A 216 -17.10 -18.95 -4.57
C HIS A 216 -17.46 -17.50 -4.93
N ALA A 217 -17.51 -16.64 -3.91
CA ALA A 217 -17.65 -15.19 -4.08
C ALA A 217 -16.57 -14.48 -3.28
N MET A 218 -15.98 -13.44 -3.85
CA MET A 218 -14.96 -12.62 -3.21
C MET A 218 -15.34 -11.15 -3.26
N CYS A 219 -14.97 -10.40 -2.23
CA CYS A 219 -14.97 -8.94 -2.30
C CYS A 219 -13.85 -8.51 -3.23
N ALA A 220 -14.21 -7.95 -4.40
CA ALA A 220 -13.23 -7.64 -5.43
C ALA A 220 -12.17 -6.62 -4.98
N ALA A 221 -12.53 -5.68 -4.09
CA ALA A 221 -11.61 -4.66 -3.57
C ALA A 221 -10.63 -5.20 -2.51
N ASN A 222 -11.00 -6.25 -1.79
CA ASN A 222 -10.14 -6.87 -0.79
C ASN A 222 -10.60 -8.31 -0.54
N SER A 223 -9.95 -9.29 -1.17
CA SER A 223 -10.34 -10.71 -1.08
C SER A 223 -9.87 -11.40 0.21
N ILE A 224 -8.87 -10.84 0.89
CA ILE A 224 -8.28 -11.39 2.13
C ILE A 224 -8.88 -10.78 3.40
N GLY A 225 -9.65 -9.70 3.27
CA GLY A 225 -10.30 -9.01 4.38
C GLY A 225 -11.41 -9.79 5.07
N VAL A 226 -12.24 -9.06 5.82
CA VAL A 226 -13.27 -9.65 6.67
C VAL A 226 -14.59 -8.91 6.63
N GLY A 227 -15.70 -9.64 6.80
CA GLY A 227 -17.05 -9.09 6.91
C GLY A 227 -17.87 -9.07 5.60
N PHE A 228 -17.28 -9.45 4.46
CA PHE A 228 -18.04 -9.74 3.23
C PHE A 228 -18.81 -11.05 3.39
N ALA A 229 -20.13 -11.01 3.17
CA ALA A 229 -20.97 -12.19 3.24
C ALA A 229 -22.23 -12.04 2.38
N PRO A 230 -22.26 -12.56 1.14
CA PRO A 230 -23.45 -12.51 0.31
C PRO A 230 -24.58 -13.36 0.90
N HIS A 231 -25.84 -13.00 0.56
CA HIS A 231 -27.01 -13.66 1.14
C HIS A 231 -27.04 -15.17 0.92
N TRP A 232 -26.61 -15.64 -0.26
CA TRP A 232 -26.60 -17.07 -0.60
C TRP A 232 -25.70 -17.86 0.35
N TYR A 233 -24.52 -17.33 0.68
CA TYR A 233 -23.54 -17.99 1.53
C TYR A 233 -24.06 -18.11 2.96
N LEU A 234 -24.60 -17.01 3.50
CA LEU A 234 -25.20 -16.97 4.83
C LEU A 234 -26.38 -17.95 4.99
N LYS A 235 -27.12 -18.20 3.90
CA LYS A 235 -28.24 -19.14 3.88
C LYS A 235 -27.76 -20.59 3.75
N ALA A 236 -26.86 -20.87 2.80
CA ALA A 236 -26.37 -22.21 2.51
C ALA A 236 -25.55 -22.78 3.68
N ALA A 237 -24.64 -21.98 4.24
CA ALA A 237 -23.78 -22.36 5.38
C ALA A 237 -24.41 -22.08 6.75
N LEU A 238 -25.71 -21.76 6.79
CA LEU A 238 -26.50 -21.47 8.01
C LEU A 238 -25.84 -20.48 9.00
N LYS A 239 -25.01 -19.55 8.50
CA LYS A 239 -24.22 -18.63 9.34
C LYS A 239 -25.14 -17.74 10.17
N SER A 240 -24.96 -17.77 11.49
CA SER A 240 -25.66 -16.90 12.45
C SER A 240 -24.75 -15.80 13.02
N MET A 241 -23.46 -15.89 12.73
CA MET A 241 -22.41 -14.97 13.13
C MET A 241 -21.40 -14.83 12.00
N MET A 242 -20.91 -13.61 11.77
CA MET A 242 -19.79 -13.30 10.89
C MET A 242 -18.83 -12.34 11.61
N PRO A 243 -17.51 -12.52 11.52
CA PRO A 243 -16.57 -11.51 12.00
C PRO A 243 -16.78 -10.18 11.26
N ALA A 244 -16.52 -9.07 11.95
CA ALA A 244 -16.63 -7.73 11.41
C ALA A 244 -15.25 -7.07 11.32
N PRO A 245 -15.04 -6.12 10.39
CA PRO A 245 -13.75 -5.46 10.21
C PRO A 245 -13.33 -4.72 11.47
N ARG A 246 -12.01 -4.68 11.65
CA ARG A 246 -11.32 -4.03 12.76
C ARG A 246 -10.62 -2.73 12.34
N ILE A 247 -10.39 -2.53 11.04
CA ILE A 247 -9.84 -1.29 10.50
C ILE A 247 -10.94 -0.56 9.74
N GLU A 248 -11.21 0.69 10.12
CA GLU A 248 -12.26 1.52 9.53
C GLU A 248 -11.77 2.95 9.28
N ARG A 249 -12.42 3.65 8.36
CA ARG A 249 -12.16 5.08 8.16
C ARG A 249 -12.71 5.86 9.36
N ALA A 250 -11.94 6.80 9.87
CA ALA A 250 -12.45 7.71 10.90
C ALA A 250 -13.72 8.43 10.41
N GLY A 251 -14.74 8.50 11.25
CA GLY A 251 -16.03 9.11 10.92
C GLY A 251 -17.01 8.25 10.12
N ALA A 252 -16.61 7.08 9.61
CA ALA A 252 -17.47 6.19 8.81
C ALA A 252 -17.47 4.73 9.31
N PRO A 253 -17.87 4.46 10.58
CA PRO A 253 -17.87 3.11 11.13
C PRO A 253 -18.89 2.20 10.44
N ILE A 254 -18.55 0.91 10.29
CA ILE A 254 -19.48 -0.08 9.75
C ILE A 254 -20.63 -0.33 10.71
N THR A 255 -21.81 -0.50 10.15
CA THR A 255 -23.03 -0.81 10.91
C THR A 255 -23.60 -2.15 10.49
N ALA A 256 -24.30 -2.81 11.42
CA ALA A 256 -25.07 -4.02 11.10
C ALA A 256 -26.12 -3.79 10.00
N ARG A 257 -26.57 -2.55 9.82
CA ARG A 257 -27.54 -2.19 8.76
C ARG A 257 -26.87 -2.19 7.39
N GLN A 258 -25.67 -1.63 7.27
CA GLN A 258 -24.88 -1.71 6.03
C GLN A 258 -24.55 -3.16 5.68
N PHE A 259 -24.03 -3.94 6.65
CA PHE A 259 -23.78 -5.37 6.45
C PHE A 259 -25.02 -6.10 5.92
N TRP A 260 -26.19 -5.86 6.52
CA TRP A 260 -27.43 -6.49 6.07
C TRP A 260 -27.86 -6.06 4.66
N ARG A 261 -27.72 -4.79 4.29
CA ARG A 261 -28.05 -4.29 2.95
C ARG A 261 -27.12 -4.86 1.88
N LEU A 262 -25.84 -5.03 2.18
CA LEU A 262 -24.83 -5.53 1.24
C LEU A 262 -24.98 -7.02 0.92
N GLN A 263 -25.72 -7.79 1.73
CA GLN A 263 -26.05 -9.20 1.43
C GLN A 263 -26.80 -9.36 0.11
N LYS A 264 -27.56 -8.34 -0.31
CA LYS A 264 -28.27 -8.26 -1.58
C LYS A 264 -27.83 -6.99 -2.31
N PRO A 265 -26.76 -7.07 -3.13
CA PRO A 265 -26.23 -5.91 -3.84
C PRO A 265 -27.32 -5.22 -4.67
N SER A 266 -27.36 -3.90 -4.58
CA SER A 266 -28.23 -3.02 -5.35
C SER A 266 -27.43 -1.79 -5.72
N LYS A 267 -27.72 -1.16 -6.86
CA LYS A 267 -27.11 0.12 -7.25
C LYS A 267 -27.28 1.23 -6.19
N LYS A 268 -28.30 1.11 -5.33
CA LYS A 268 -28.58 2.05 -4.22
C LYS A 268 -27.76 1.77 -2.95
N ASN A 269 -27.03 0.67 -2.88
CA ASN A 269 -26.22 0.36 -1.69
C ASN A 269 -24.94 1.20 -1.72
N VAL A 270 -24.66 1.87 -0.60
CA VAL A 270 -23.36 2.51 -0.36
C VAL A 270 -22.29 1.42 -0.33
N LYS A 271 -21.28 1.52 -1.21
CA LYS A 271 -20.12 0.63 -1.18
C LYS A 271 -19.30 0.91 0.06
N ILE A 272 -18.78 -0.14 0.67
CA ILE A 272 -17.78 -0.03 1.74
C ILE A 272 -16.46 -0.30 1.08
N GLU A 273 -15.63 0.73 0.99
CA GLU A 273 -14.28 0.58 0.49
C GLU A 273 -13.38 0.04 1.60
N PRO A 274 -12.54 -0.98 1.33
CA PRO A 274 -11.49 -1.36 2.26
C PRO A 274 -10.56 -0.18 2.50
N VAL A 275 -10.09 -0.03 3.73
CA VAL A 275 -9.13 1.00 4.10
C VAL A 275 -7.97 0.35 4.85
N GLY A 276 -6.78 0.83 4.55
CA GLY A 276 -5.53 0.41 5.17
C GLY A 276 -4.48 1.49 4.99
N LEU A 277 -3.25 1.19 5.40
CA LEU A 277 -2.07 2.06 5.18
C LEU A 277 -0.99 1.37 4.33
N GLY A 278 -1.18 0.10 3.96
CA GLY A 278 -0.24 -0.72 3.19
C GLY A 278 -0.49 -0.69 1.67
N VAL A 279 0.05 -1.70 0.97
CA VAL A 279 -0.11 -1.88 -0.48
C VAL A 279 -1.54 -2.29 -0.84
N ARG A 280 -2.18 -1.52 -1.72
CA ARG A 280 -3.45 -1.88 -2.37
C ARG A 280 -3.16 -2.80 -3.55
N SER A 281 -3.52 -4.08 -3.47
CA SER A 281 -3.25 -5.09 -4.53
C SER A 281 -3.55 -4.62 -5.97
N LYS A 282 -2.72 -5.03 -6.94
CA LYS A 282 -2.97 -4.90 -8.40
C LYS A 282 -4.31 -5.49 -8.84
N LEU A 283 -4.88 -6.43 -8.09
CA LEU A 283 -6.20 -7.02 -8.38
C LEU A 283 -7.38 -6.11 -7.97
N HIS A 284 -7.11 -5.04 -7.22
CA HIS A 284 -8.11 -4.07 -6.81
C HIS A 284 -8.86 -3.52 -8.04
N PRO A 285 -10.21 -3.41 -8.03
CA PRO A 285 -10.98 -3.06 -9.23
C PRO A 285 -10.56 -1.74 -9.86
N GLU A 286 -10.25 -0.73 -9.03
CA GLU A 286 -9.78 0.56 -9.52
C GLU A 286 -8.38 0.49 -10.14
N ARG A 287 -7.48 -0.37 -9.65
CA ARG A 287 -6.16 -0.57 -10.28
C ARG A 287 -6.31 -1.35 -11.58
N ARG A 288 -7.08 -2.44 -11.57
CA ARG A 288 -7.34 -3.23 -12.79
C ARG A 288 -7.97 -2.41 -13.92
N ALA A 289 -8.74 -1.38 -13.60
CA ALA A 289 -9.30 -0.47 -14.60
C ALA A 289 -8.23 0.35 -15.34
N LEU A 290 -7.03 0.53 -14.75
CA LEU A 290 -5.90 1.27 -15.32
C LEU A 290 -5.04 0.41 -16.26
N LEU A 291 -5.26 -0.91 -16.30
CA LEU A 291 -4.60 -1.78 -17.27
C LEU A 291 -5.03 -1.52 -18.72
N GLY A 292 -6.09 -0.72 -18.92
CA GLY A 292 -6.70 -0.50 -20.21
C GLY A 292 -7.49 -1.70 -20.71
N THR A 293 -7.86 -1.66 -21.99
CA THR A 293 -8.63 -2.69 -22.67
C THR A 293 -7.72 -3.85 -23.03
N ALA A 294 -7.34 -4.64 -22.03
CA ALA A 294 -6.51 -5.83 -22.22
C ALA A 294 -7.27 -6.86 -23.08
N SER A 295 -6.88 -7.01 -24.34
CA SER A 295 -7.34 -8.11 -25.19
C SER A 295 -6.73 -9.43 -24.69
N ASN A 296 -7.36 -10.58 -24.97
CA ASN A 296 -6.77 -11.89 -24.68
C ASN A 296 -5.39 -12.08 -25.34
N ALA A 297 -5.05 -11.29 -26.37
CA ALA A 297 -3.72 -11.30 -26.98
C ALA A 297 -2.64 -10.74 -26.03
N PHE A 298 -2.91 -9.69 -25.25
CA PHE A 298 -1.95 -9.13 -24.28
C PHE A 298 -1.56 -10.14 -23.19
N ALA A 299 -2.51 -10.96 -22.72
CA ALA A 299 -2.25 -11.94 -21.66
C ALA A 299 -1.35 -13.13 -22.07
N HIS A 300 -1.15 -13.34 -23.38
CA HIS A 300 -0.50 -14.55 -23.92
C HIS A 300 0.54 -14.28 -25.02
N THR A 301 0.88 -13.02 -25.29
CA THR A 301 1.87 -12.63 -26.31
C THR A 301 2.82 -11.55 -25.77
N MET A 302 3.87 -11.23 -26.51
CA MET A 302 4.71 -10.02 -26.25
C MET A 302 4.09 -8.75 -26.85
N ALA A 303 2.77 -8.65 -26.89
CA ALA A 303 2.08 -7.48 -27.42
C ALA A 303 2.33 -6.25 -26.53
N SER A 304 2.38 -5.08 -27.18
CA SER A 304 2.50 -3.77 -26.53
C SER A 304 1.39 -3.52 -25.51
N LEU A 305 1.64 -2.60 -24.58
CA LEU A 305 0.62 -2.17 -23.62
C LEU A 305 -0.61 -1.62 -24.36
N PRO A 306 -1.85 -1.84 -23.87
CA PRO A 306 -3.05 -1.26 -24.46
C PRO A 306 -2.94 0.26 -24.56
N GLY A 307 -3.40 0.87 -25.65
CA GLY A 307 -3.28 2.32 -25.87
C GLY A 307 -3.99 3.20 -24.82
N ASP A 308 -4.90 2.62 -24.03
CA ASP A 308 -5.59 3.23 -22.89
C ASP A 308 -5.01 2.79 -21.52
N PHE A 309 -3.80 2.21 -21.50
CA PHE A 309 -3.06 1.90 -20.28
C PHE A 309 -2.67 3.17 -19.53
N ASP A 310 -2.90 3.19 -18.22
CA ASP A 310 -2.56 4.29 -17.33
C ASP A 310 -1.47 3.85 -16.35
N PHE A 311 -0.34 4.55 -16.35
CA PHE A 311 0.80 4.29 -15.46
C PHE A 311 0.48 4.43 -13.97
N GLY A 312 -0.64 5.05 -13.60
CA GLY A 312 -1.19 4.99 -12.24
C GLY A 312 -1.44 3.55 -11.76
N MET A 313 -1.48 2.56 -12.66
CA MET A 313 -1.45 1.14 -12.32
C MET A 313 -0.25 0.78 -11.45
N TRP A 314 0.88 1.46 -11.57
CA TRP A 314 2.10 1.21 -10.78
C TRP A 314 2.10 1.88 -9.40
N ASN A 315 1.17 2.78 -9.12
CA ASN A 315 0.97 3.31 -7.77
C ASN A 315 0.26 2.28 -6.89
N ALA A 316 0.95 1.89 -5.81
CA ALA A 316 0.52 0.84 -4.91
C ALA A 316 -0.26 1.35 -3.70
N ALA A 317 -0.08 2.62 -3.30
CA ALA A 317 -0.83 3.20 -2.18
C ALA A 317 -2.27 3.53 -2.60
N SER A 318 -3.18 3.67 -1.63
CA SER A 318 -4.50 4.27 -1.92
C SER A 318 -4.35 5.74 -2.36
N PRO A 319 -5.26 6.30 -3.19
CA PRO A 319 -5.13 7.67 -3.67
C PRO A 319 -5.01 8.74 -2.57
N ASP A 320 -5.56 8.50 -1.39
CA ASP A 320 -5.45 9.37 -0.20
C ASP A 320 -4.12 9.22 0.57
N GLN A 321 -3.20 8.42 0.04
CA GLN A 321 -1.83 8.18 0.53
C GLN A 321 -0.79 8.37 -0.59
N GLN A 322 -1.15 9.13 -1.62
CA GLN A 322 -0.27 9.48 -2.73
C GLN A 322 -0.03 10.99 -2.76
N VAL A 323 1.16 11.41 -3.18
CA VAL A 323 1.53 12.83 -3.37
C VAL A 323 2.21 13.02 -4.72
N ASP A 324 2.32 14.25 -5.21
CA ASP A 324 2.94 14.51 -6.54
C ASP A 324 4.42 14.13 -6.61
N GLY A 325 5.11 14.05 -5.47
CA GLY A 325 6.51 13.66 -5.36
C GLY A 325 7.12 14.19 -4.06
N LEU A 326 8.01 13.39 -3.46
CA LEU A 326 8.85 13.85 -2.34
C LEU A 326 10.28 14.04 -2.83
N THR A 327 11.00 14.98 -2.23
CA THR A 327 12.36 15.36 -2.68
C THR A 327 13.38 15.35 -1.54
N GLY A 328 12.97 15.03 -0.31
CA GLY A 328 13.77 15.16 0.91
C GLY A 328 13.33 16.35 1.77
N GLY A 329 13.70 16.35 3.06
CA GLY A 329 13.27 17.35 4.06
C GLY A 329 11.78 17.31 4.44
N ASP A 330 10.98 16.48 3.78
CA ASP A 330 9.56 16.27 4.12
C ASP A 330 9.41 15.61 5.50
N VAL A 331 8.30 15.90 6.17
CA VAL A 331 7.99 15.43 7.53
C VAL A 331 7.00 14.28 7.46
N ILE A 332 7.27 13.21 8.21
CA ILE A 332 6.36 12.09 8.43
C ILE A 332 5.95 12.08 9.90
N GLU A 333 4.65 12.03 10.16
CA GLU A 333 4.08 11.96 11.51
C GLU A 333 3.25 10.69 11.68
N LEU A 334 3.49 9.97 12.77
CA LEU A 334 2.86 8.71 13.11
C LEU A 334 2.20 8.80 14.49
N VAL A 335 0.91 8.52 14.59
CA VAL A 335 0.16 8.47 15.86
C VAL A 335 -0.27 7.05 16.18
N ASN A 336 0.10 6.53 17.36
CA ASN A 336 -0.25 5.19 17.84
C ASN A 336 0.22 4.03 16.92
N LEU A 337 1.33 4.23 16.21
CA LEU A 337 1.83 3.34 15.15
C LEU A 337 3.26 2.84 15.36
N CYS A 338 3.92 3.29 16.42
CA CYS A 338 5.32 2.97 16.71
C CYS A 338 5.43 2.11 17.98
N PRO A 339 6.39 1.17 18.04
CA PRO A 339 6.80 0.53 19.30
C PRO A 339 7.11 1.55 20.40
N THR A 340 6.89 1.17 21.66
CA THR A 340 7.03 2.09 22.82
C THR A 340 8.47 2.41 23.18
N ASP A 341 9.41 1.64 22.64
CA ASP A 341 10.86 1.76 22.79
C ASP A 341 11.53 2.54 21.65
N VAL A 342 10.77 2.98 20.64
CA VAL A 342 11.28 3.90 19.61
C VAL A 342 11.78 5.19 20.25
N PRO A 343 13.05 5.58 20.04
CA PRO A 343 13.53 6.86 20.53
C PRO A 343 12.87 8.04 19.81
N GLY A 344 12.64 9.15 20.51
CA GLY A 344 11.92 10.31 19.97
C GLY A 344 10.39 10.18 20.00
N LEU A 345 9.85 9.11 20.59
CA LEU A 345 8.42 8.94 20.80
C LEU A 345 7.91 9.87 21.90
N HIS A 346 6.89 10.67 21.58
CA HIS A 346 6.22 11.56 22.53
C HIS A 346 4.86 11.00 22.95
N LEU A 347 4.48 11.24 24.20
CA LEU A 347 3.15 10.95 24.73
C LEU A 347 2.38 12.26 24.90
N ASP A 348 1.17 12.34 24.35
CA ASP A 348 0.29 13.46 24.59
C ASP A 348 -0.51 13.30 25.91
N LYS A 349 -1.29 14.32 26.27
CA LYS A 349 -2.13 14.31 27.49
C LYS A 349 -3.23 13.24 27.46
N MET A 350 -3.60 12.73 26.28
CA MET A 350 -4.59 11.68 26.09
C MET A 350 -3.95 10.28 26.11
N GLY A 351 -2.62 10.19 26.20
CA GLY A 351 -1.86 8.95 26.17
C GLY A 351 -1.59 8.41 24.78
N TYR A 352 -1.81 9.22 23.73
CA TYR A 352 -1.44 8.85 22.37
C TYR A 352 0.06 9.00 22.17
N THR A 353 0.65 8.02 21.50
CA THR A 353 2.04 8.09 21.11
C THR A 353 2.17 8.80 19.77
N TYR A 354 3.20 9.64 19.64
CA TYR A 354 3.46 10.45 18.46
C TYR A 354 4.94 10.40 18.12
N LEU A 355 5.26 10.07 16.87
CA LEU A 355 6.61 10.14 16.33
C LEU A 355 6.61 11.08 15.13
N ARG A 356 7.61 11.97 15.08
CA ARG A 356 7.88 12.85 13.94
C ARG A 356 9.24 12.53 13.39
N ILE A 357 9.29 12.25 12.09
CA ILE A 357 10.52 11.92 11.36
C ILE A 357 10.70 12.97 10.26
N HIS A 358 11.93 13.43 10.08
CA HIS A 358 12.31 14.29 8.96
C HIS A 358 13.07 13.44 7.93
N LEU A 359 12.62 13.46 6.68
CA LEU A 359 13.40 12.86 5.61
C LEU A 359 14.72 13.63 5.44
N PRO A 360 15.82 12.95 5.05
CA PRO A 360 17.11 13.61 4.96
C PRO A 360 17.10 14.76 3.93
N GLU A 361 17.92 15.78 4.17
CA GLU A 361 18.05 16.96 3.30
C GLU A 361 19.13 16.75 2.23
N HIS A 362 18.96 15.72 1.40
CA HIS A 362 19.82 15.45 0.25
C HIS A 362 19.00 15.11 -0.99
N GLU A 363 19.63 15.21 -2.15
CA GLU A 363 19.07 14.72 -3.40
C GLU A 363 19.95 13.61 -3.99
N CYS A 364 19.31 12.65 -4.63
CA CYS A 364 19.95 11.69 -5.52
C CYS A 364 19.75 12.14 -6.96
N PHE A 365 20.78 12.00 -7.79
CA PHE A 365 20.73 12.39 -9.20
C PHE A 365 21.61 11.47 -10.05
N VAL A 366 21.36 11.45 -11.34
CA VAL A 366 22.26 10.84 -12.33
C VAL A 366 23.04 11.94 -13.03
N LEU A 367 24.36 11.84 -13.02
CA LEU A 367 25.23 12.64 -13.87
C LEU A 367 25.39 11.91 -15.21
N LEU A 368 24.98 12.58 -16.28
CA LEU A 368 24.99 12.09 -17.65
C LEU A 368 26.22 12.64 -18.35
N ARG A 369 27.11 11.77 -18.81
CA ARG A 369 28.27 12.15 -19.62
C ARG A 369 27.96 11.85 -21.09
N PRO A 370 27.78 12.88 -21.93
CA PRO A 370 27.64 12.67 -23.37
C PRO A 370 28.99 12.28 -23.99
N ASP A 371 28.94 11.76 -25.22
CA ASP A 371 30.10 11.61 -26.10
C ASP A 371 30.75 12.95 -26.45
N GLU A 372 29.94 14.00 -26.62
CA GLU A 372 30.37 15.37 -26.88
C GLU A 372 29.68 16.40 -25.96
N GLY A 373 30.43 17.38 -25.47
CA GLY A 373 29.90 18.49 -24.66
C GLY A 373 29.95 18.27 -23.14
N PRO A 374 29.35 19.20 -22.36
CA PRO A 374 29.41 19.15 -20.91
C PRO A 374 28.50 18.07 -20.32
N ALA A 375 28.90 17.50 -19.20
CA ALA A 375 28.05 16.61 -18.43
C ALA A 375 26.83 17.36 -17.86
N THR A 376 25.68 16.70 -17.79
CA THR A 376 24.44 17.26 -17.25
C THR A 376 23.91 16.41 -16.10
N THR A 377 23.10 17.01 -15.22
CA THR A 377 22.54 16.29 -14.07
C THR A 377 21.03 16.13 -14.21
N ARG A 378 20.53 14.93 -13.92
CA ARG A 378 19.10 14.63 -13.85
C ARG A 378 18.72 14.23 -12.41
N PRO A 379 17.94 15.04 -11.67
CA PRO A 379 17.52 14.68 -10.32
C PRO A 379 16.55 13.49 -10.34
N LEU A 380 16.64 12.64 -9.32
CA LEU A 380 15.65 11.61 -9.05
C LEU A 380 14.61 12.17 -8.07
N VAL A 381 13.37 11.72 -8.20
CA VAL A 381 12.29 12.01 -7.24
C VAL A 381 12.02 10.78 -6.39
N ILE A 382 11.65 10.98 -5.13
CA ILE A 382 11.16 9.88 -4.29
C ILE A 382 9.74 9.57 -4.75
N ASP A 383 9.51 8.36 -5.25
CA ASP A 383 8.19 7.90 -5.69
C ASP A 383 7.62 6.76 -4.83
N THR A 384 8.39 6.26 -3.87
CA THR A 384 7.90 5.32 -2.87
C THR A 384 8.57 5.60 -1.54
N VAL A 385 7.76 5.79 -0.50
CA VAL A 385 8.17 5.79 0.90
C VAL A 385 7.54 4.57 1.56
N LEU A 386 8.36 3.66 2.08
CA LEU A 386 7.94 2.51 2.85
C LEU A 386 8.39 2.68 4.29
N ILE A 387 7.44 2.72 5.22
CA ILE A 387 7.70 2.94 6.64
C ILE A 387 7.40 1.64 7.39
N GLU A 388 8.35 1.14 8.16
CA GLU A 388 8.25 -0.13 8.89
C GLU A 388 8.69 0.06 10.35
N PRO A 389 7.82 0.57 11.24
CA PRO A 389 8.22 0.95 12.58
C PRO A 389 8.65 -0.19 13.50
N GLU A 390 8.24 -1.42 13.22
CA GLU A 390 8.70 -2.59 13.96
C GLU A 390 10.19 -2.91 13.68
N ASP A 391 10.68 -2.52 12.50
CA ASP A 391 12.07 -2.72 12.07
C ASP A 391 12.92 -1.43 12.22
N TYR A 392 12.33 -0.37 12.78
CA TYR A 392 12.91 0.98 12.83
C TYR A 392 13.38 1.50 11.47
N ALA A 393 12.68 1.13 10.39
CA ALA A 393 13.14 1.36 9.03
C ALA A 393 12.23 2.31 8.25
N VAL A 394 12.85 3.15 7.42
CA VAL A 394 12.21 3.89 6.33
C VAL A 394 12.97 3.59 5.05
N THR A 395 12.30 3.11 4.02
CA THR A 395 12.89 2.91 2.70
C THR A 395 12.36 3.95 1.73
N LEU A 396 13.27 4.58 0.99
CA LEU A 396 12.97 5.52 -0.08
C LEU A 396 13.38 4.90 -1.43
N VAL A 397 12.46 4.91 -2.40
CA VAL A 397 12.75 4.57 -3.80
C VAL A 397 12.78 5.85 -4.60
N TRP A 398 13.95 6.13 -5.16
CA TRP A 398 14.25 7.27 -5.99
C TRP A 398 14.18 6.85 -7.46
N ARG A 399 13.50 7.62 -8.31
CA ARG A 399 13.37 7.30 -9.73
C ARG A 399 13.45 8.54 -10.60
N THR A 400 14.02 8.39 -11.79
CA THR A 400 13.82 9.29 -12.93
C THR A 400 13.74 8.46 -14.20
N THR A 401 13.09 9.02 -15.22
CA THR A 401 13.04 8.47 -16.56
C THR A 401 13.58 9.48 -17.57
N MET A 402 14.07 8.96 -18.70
CA MET A 402 14.52 9.74 -19.85
C MET A 402 14.12 9.05 -21.15
N PRO A 403 13.59 9.76 -22.15
CA PRO A 403 13.39 9.21 -23.48
C PRO A 403 14.66 8.56 -24.01
N LYS A 404 14.54 7.46 -24.76
CA LYS A 404 15.70 6.74 -25.29
C LYS A 404 16.57 7.63 -26.19
N GLU A 405 15.95 8.56 -26.90
CA GLU A 405 16.61 9.53 -27.76
C GLU A 405 17.53 10.47 -26.97
N GLU A 406 17.15 10.88 -25.76
CA GLU A 406 17.96 11.74 -24.90
C GLU A 406 19.18 11.03 -24.31
N VAL A 407 19.13 9.71 -24.14
CA VAL A 407 20.27 8.92 -23.66
C VAL A 407 21.10 8.30 -24.79
N ALA A 408 20.73 8.52 -26.05
CA ALA A 408 21.42 7.93 -27.21
C ALA A 408 22.89 8.37 -27.32
N HIS A 409 23.18 9.61 -26.94
CA HIS A 409 24.53 10.20 -26.94
C HIS A 409 25.25 10.06 -25.60
N VAL A 410 24.65 9.40 -24.60
CA VAL A 410 25.23 9.27 -23.26
C VAL A 410 26.15 8.06 -23.21
N VAL A 411 27.45 8.31 -23.03
CA VAL A 411 28.46 7.26 -22.92
C VAL A 411 28.49 6.66 -21.52
N ALA A 412 28.27 7.47 -20.48
CA ALA A 412 28.25 7.03 -19.09
C ALA A 412 27.19 7.75 -18.25
N CYS A 413 26.58 7.00 -17.33
CA CYS A 413 25.64 7.47 -16.32
C CYS A 413 26.19 7.16 -14.93
N GLU A 414 26.30 8.18 -14.10
CA GLU A 414 26.83 8.07 -12.74
C GLU A 414 25.75 8.40 -11.72
N PHE A 415 25.32 7.45 -10.91
CA PHE A 415 24.49 7.75 -9.73
C PHE A 415 25.32 8.50 -8.70
N ARG A 416 24.83 9.66 -8.28
CA ARG A 416 25.47 10.53 -7.29
C ARG A 416 24.42 11.08 -6.31
N MET A 417 24.91 11.56 -5.17
CA MET A 417 24.10 12.24 -4.16
C MET A 417 24.84 13.47 -3.66
N ARG A 418 24.10 14.44 -3.13
CA ARG A 418 24.65 15.62 -2.46
C ARG A 418 23.65 16.20 -1.48
N THR A 419 24.12 16.90 -0.45
CA THR A 419 23.22 17.61 0.47
C THR A 419 22.52 18.76 -0.25
N PHE A 420 21.41 19.27 0.30
CA PHE A 420 20.77 20.47 -0.24
C PHE A 420 21.69 21.69 -0.21
N SER A 421 22.54 21.82 0.82
CA SER A 421 23.56 22.87 0.90
C SER A 421 24.53 22.78 -0.27
N ASP A 422 25.10 21.59 -0.52
CA ASP A 422 26.04 21.36 -1.62
C ASP A 422 25.40 21.60 -2.99
N ARG A 423 24.13 21.20 -3.16
CA ARG A 423 23.37 21.49 -4.37
C ARG A 423 23.26 22.99 -4.61
N ASP A 424 22.91 23.75 -3.57
CA ASP A 424 22.68 25.17 -3.70
C ASP A 424 24.01 25.90 -3.97
N ILE A 425 25.12 25.45 -3.37
CA ILE A 425 26.48 25.89 -3.74
C ILE A 425 26.78 25.57 -5.21
N ALA A 426 26.56 24.33 -5.66
CA ALA A 426 26.82 23.92 -7.03
C ALA A 426 26.01 24.70 -8.09
N ARG A 427 24.88 25.30 -7.70
CA ARG A 427 24.07 26.17 -8.58
C ARG A 427 24.59 27.61 -8.63
N ILE A 428 25.16 28.10 -7.54
CA ILE A 428 25.65 29.48 -7.41
C ILE A 428 27.09 29.58 -7.90
N ASP A 429 27.94 28.63 -7.53
CA ASP A 429 29.36 28.57 -7.82
C ASP A 429 29.81 27.12 -8.18
N PRO A 430 29.71 26.74 -9.46
CA PRO A 430 30.11 25.42 -9.94
C PRO A 430 31.61 25.15 -9.88
N GLU A 431 32.46 26.17 -9.78
CA GLU A 431 33.92 26.01 -9.66
C GLU A 431 34.30 25.65 -8.23
N ALA A 432 33.79 26.41 -7.24
CA ALA A 432 33.99 26.10 -5.83
C ALA A 432 33.50 24.69 -5.47
N TYR A 433 32.34 24.27 -5.99
CA TYR A 433 31.84 22.91 -5.77
C TYR A 433 32.77 21.82 -6.34
N ARG A 434 33.36 22.05 -7.53
CA ARG A 434 34.30 21.09 -8.14
C ARG A 434 35.60 20.99 -7.35
N GLU A 435 36.11 22.10 -6.83
CA GLU A 435 37.28 22.12 -5.96
C GLU A 435 37.04 21.38 -4.64
N GLN A 436 35.88 21.60 -4.01
CA GLN A 436 35.48 20.90 -2.78
C GLN A 436 35.41 19.38 -3.02
N GLN A 437 34.76 18.93 -4.10
CA GLN A 437 34.67 17.52 -4.45
C GLN A 437 36.04 16.90 -4.74
N ALA A 438 36.94 17.62 -5.41
CA ALA A 438 38.30 17.15 -5.67
C ALA A 438 39.11 16.99 -4.37
N GLN A 439 38.97 17.92 -3.42
CA GLN A 439 39.61 17.84 -2.11
C GLN A 439 39.06 16.70 -1.26
N GLU A 440 37.75 16.45 -1.29
CA GLU A 440 37.12 15.32 -0.58
C GLU A 440 37.65 13.97 -1.09
N VAL A 441 37.76 13.80 -2.42
CA VAL A 441 38.32 12.59 -3.04
C VAL A 441 39.78 12.37 -2.61
N LEU A 442 40.61 13.43 -2.69
CA LEU A 442 42.01 13.37 -2.26
C LEU A 442 42.15 13.04 -0.77
N SER A 443 41.26 13.56 0.08
CA SER A 443 41.26 13.28 1.51
C SER A 443 40.83 11.85 1.84
N ALA A 444 39.87 11.29 1.10
CA ALA A 444 39.41 9.92 1.25
C ALA A 444 40.47 8.91 0.80
N GLU A 445 41.20 9.20 -0.28
CA GLU A 445 42.32 8.39 -0.77
C GLU A 445 43.52 8.43 0.21
N ALA A 446 43.79 9.58 0.83
CA ALA A 446 44.84 9.72 1.84
C ALA A 446 44.50 8.98 3.15
N GLY A 447 43.24 8.96 3.58
CA GLY A 447 42.78 8.26 4.79
C GLY A 447 42.64 6.74 4.63
N ALA A 448 42.47 6.23 3.40
CA ALA A 448 42.45 4.79 3.11
C ALA A 448 43.87 4.17 3.02
N SER A 449 44.91 5.01 2.97
CA SER A 449 46.31 4.62 2.86
C SER A 449 47.05 4.61 4.21
N SER A 450 46.34 4.90 5.31
CA SER A 450 46.83 4.89 6.70
C SER A 450 46.08 3.86 7.54
#